data_AF-A0A954NP05-F1
#
_entry.id   AF-A0A954NP05-F1
#
_cell.length_a   1.000
_cell.length_b   1.000
_cell.length_c   1.000
_cell.angle_alpha   90.00
_cell.angle_beta   90.00
_cell.angle_gamma   90.00
#
_symmetry.space_group_name_H-M   'P 1'
#
loop_
_entity.id
_entity.type
_entity.pdbx_description
1 polymer ?
#
loop_
_entity_poly.entity_id
_entity_poly.type
_entity_poly.pdbx_seq_one_letter_code
_entity_poly.pdbx_strand_id
1 'polypeptide(L)'
;MADSAESQDHSESEQSQTPVDRRLYLTDTEHWTAAVKQGTDRQYCFVQNPGEGFFHLILDGEIFVRSGDEQVCLNCALRRGLVTTDRLFWQHRPKTPSPRV
;
A
#
# COMPACT_ATOMS: atom_id res chain seq x y z
N MET A 1 -62.73 3.65 -18.66
CA MET A 1 -61.33 3.77 -19.13
C MET A 1 -60.55 4.19 -17.91
N ALA A 2 -59.89 3.23 -17.24
CA ALA A 2 -59.31 3.41 -15.92
C ALA A 2 -57.83 3.78 -16.02
N ASP A 3 -57.48 4.89 -15.36
CA ASP A 3 -56.13 5.28 -14.97
C ASP A 3 -55.49 4.19 -14.11
N SER A 4 -54.30 3.72 -14.52
CA SER A 4 -53.41 2.93 -13.66
C SER A 4 -52.02 3.57 -13.71
N ALA A 5 -51.73 4.39 -12.71
CA ALA A 5 -50.39 4.89 -12.41
C ALA A 5 -49.68 3.83 -11.56
N GLU A 6 -48.71 3.12 -12.14
CA GLU A 6 -47.79 2.27 -11.39
C GLU A 6 -46.61 3.12 -10.89
N SER A 7 -46.67 3.45 -9.61
CA SER A 7 -45.55 3.99 -8.84
C SER A 7 -44.53 2.89 -8.57
N GLN A 8 -43.38 2.93 -9.24
CA GLN A 8 -42.25 2.08 -8.90
C GLN A 8 -41.46 2.71 -7.75
N ASP A 9 -41.52 2.02 -6.63
CA ASP A 9 -40.82 2.26 -5.38
C ASP A 9 -39.31 2.07 -5.58
N HIS A 10 -38.57 3.18 -5.62
CA HIS A 10 -37.11 3.19 -5.65
C HIS A 10 -36.58 3.03 -4.22
N SER A 11 -36.45 1.78 -3.76
CA SER A 11 -35.71 1.49 -2.53
C SER A 11 -34.20 1.52 -2.79
N GLU A 12 -33.59 2.69 -2.73
CA GLU A 12 -32.13 2.84 -2.69
C GLU A 12 -31.61 2.36 -1.32
N SER A 13 -30.90 1.24 -1.31
CA SER A 13 -30.23 0.75 -0.11
C SER A 13 -28.97 1.58 0.16
N GLU A 14 -29.02 2.43 1.18
CA GLU A 14 -27.86 3.12 1.73
C GLU A 14 -26.87 2.10 2.32
N GLN A 15 -25.94 1.64 1.50
CA GLN A 15 -24.80 0.84 1.97
C GLN A 15 -23.90 1.75 2.82
N SER A 16 -23.92 1.53 4.14
CA SER A 16 -23.02 2.18 5.09
C SER A 16 -21.56 1.83 4.73
N GLN A 17 -20.88 2.72 4.01
CA GLN A 17 -19.47 2.56 3.71
C GLN A 17 -18.65 2.81 4.98
N THR A 18 -18.18 1.73 5.61
CA THR A 18 -17.15 1.84 6.64
C THR A 18 -15.95 2.58 6.05
N PRO A 19 -15.39 3.60 6.72
CA PRO A 19 -14.25 4.33 6.19
C PRO A 19 -13.09 3.38 5.88
N VAL A 20 -12.57 3.44 4.64
CA VAL A 20 -11.41 2.65 4.24
C VAL A 20 -10.20 3.13 5.03
N ASP A 21 -9.60 2.25 5.83
CA ASP A 21 -8.36 2.53 6.55
C ASP A 21 -7.19 2.58 5.56
N ARG A 22 -6.50 3.73 5.50
CA ARG A 22 -5.39 3.99 4.55
C ARG A 22 -4.03 3.97 5.22
N ARG A 23 -3.94 3.49 6.47
CA ARG A 23 -2.68 3.43 7.19
C ARG A 23 -1.79 2.33 6.63
N LEU A 24 -0.51 2.65 6.61
CA LEU A 24 0.56 1.76 6.18
C LEU A 24 1.60 1.69 7.30
N TYR A 25 2.16 0.50 7.50
CA TYR A 25 3.19 0.25 8.51
C TYR A 25 4.38 -0.45 7.89
N LEU A 26 5.59 0.01 8.22
CA LEU A 26 6.82 -0.69 7.88
C LEU A 26 6.95 -1.95 8.73
N THR A 27 7.19 -3.09 8.10
CA THR A 27 7.37 -4.37 8.79
C THR A 27 8.74 -4.51 9.44
N ASP A 28 9.71 -3.70 8.99
CA ASP A 28 11.06 -3.63 9.55
C ASP A 28 11.59 -2.19 9.63
N THR A 29 11.28 -1.52 10.74
CA THR A 29 11.64 -0.13 11.00
C THR A 29 13.12 0.10 11.32
N GLU A 30 13.90 -0.96 11.53
CA GLU A 30 15.34 -0.85 11.81
C GLU A 30 16.14 -0.66 10.52
N HIS A 31 15.70 -1.28 9.42
CA HIS A 31 16.42 -1.27 8.15
C HIS A 31 15.71 -0.44 7.07
N TRP A 32 14.38 -0.31 7.14
CA TRP A 32 13.60 0.41 6.16
C TRP A 32 13.08 1.74 6.69
N THR A 33 13.07 2.75 5.83
CA THR A 33 12.51 4.07 6.12
C THR A 33 11.55 4.49 5.01
N ALA A 34 10.43 5.10 5.37
CA ALA A 34 9.53 5.74 4.42
C ALA A 34 10.07 7.12 4.04
N ALA A 35 10.04 7.45 2.75
CA ALA A 35 10.49 8.72 2.21
C ALA A 35 9.49 9.23 1.17
N VAL A 36 9.49 10.54 0.94
CA VAL A 36 8.77 11.18 -0.16
C VAL A 36 9.79 11.56 -1.21
N LYS A 37 9.56 11.18 -2.47
CA LYS A 37 10.42 11.62 -3.57
C LYS A 37 10.32 13.13 -3.70
N GLN A 38 11.46 13.78 -3.85
CA GLN A 38 11.58 15.22 -4.06
C GLN A 38 12.38 15.50 -5.32
N GLY A 39 11.98 16.53 -6.06
CA GLY A 39 12.70 17.05 -7.23
C GLY A 39 12.46 16.26 -8.52
N THR A 40 13.09 16.73 -9.59
CA THR A 40 12.81 16.27 -10.97
C THR A 40 13.67 15.10 -11.44
N ASP A 41 14.69 14.72 -10.65
CA ASP A 41 15.60 13.64 -11.03
C ASP A 41 14.84 12.31 -11.12
N ARG A 42 15.19 11.53 -12.14
CA ARG A 42 14.60 10.21 -12.37
C ARG A 42 15.07 9.26 -11.28
N GLN A 43 14.11 8.70 -10.57
CA GLN A 43 14.33 7.70 -9.54
C GLN A 43 13.51 6.46 -9.88
N TYR A 44 14.10 5.27 -9.78
CA TYR A 44 13.44 4.03 -10.14
C TYR A 44 13.35 3.09 -8.93
N CYS A 45 12.26 2.33 -8.87
CA CYS A 45 12.11 1.20 -7.97
C CYS A 45 13.18 0.15 -8.29
N PHE A 46 13.78 -0.45 -7.26
CA PHE A 46 14.77 -1.54 -7.38
C PHE A 46 14.15 -2.89 -7.76
N VAL A 47 12.82 -2.97 -7.82
CA VAL A 47 12.07 -4.21 -8.03
C VAL A 47 11.44 -4.21 -9.41
N GLN A 48 11.53 -5.35 -10.09
CA GLN A 48 10.68 -5.69 -11.22
C GLN A 48 9.70 -6.77 -10.76
N ASN A 49 8.41 -6.62 -11.09
CA ASN A 49 7.46 -7.68 -10.83
C ASN A 49 7.64 -8.82 -11.87
N PRO A 50 7.26 -10.06 -11.54
CA PRO A 50 7.31 -11.15 -12.50
C PRO A 50 6.56 -10.80 -13.79
N GLY A 51 7.23 -10.94 -14.93
CA GLY A 51 6.68 -10.60 -16.24
C GLY A 51 6.86 -9.14 -16.67
N GLU A 52 7.36 -8.26 -15.80
CA GLU A 52 7.74 -6.90 -16.19
C GLU A 52 9.17 -6.88 -16.75
N GLY A 53 9.37 -6.13 -17.82
CA GLY A 53 10.69 -5.85 -18.42
C GLY A 53 11.23 -4.45 -18.09
N PHE A 54 10.70 -3.81 -17.05
CA PHE A 54 11.04 -2.43 -16.69
C PHE A 54 10.98 -2.23 -15.17
N PHE A 55 11.69 -1.22 -14.68
CA PHE A 55 11.58 -0.74 -13.30
C PHE A 55 10.55 0.38 -13.22
N HIS A 56 9.75 0.40 -12.15
CA HIS A 56 8.76 1.46 -11.94
C HIS A 56 9.46 2.79 -11.67
N LEU A 57 9.07 3.83 -12.40
CA LEU A 57 9.51 5.19 -12.13
C LEU A 57 8.82 5.70 -10.86
N ILE A 58 9.58 6.23 -9.91
CA ILE A 58 9.09 6.90 -8.70
C ILE A 58 8.97 8.39 -9.01
N LEU A 59 7.76 8.93 -8.91
CA LEU A 59 7.44 10.30 -9.29
C LEU A 59 7.65 11.28 -8.13
N ASP A 60 7.82 12.57 -8.46
CA ASP A 60 7.86 13.63 -7.44
C ASP A 60 6.60 13.63 -6.58
N GLY A 61 6.76 13.74 -5.26
CA GLY A 61 5.67 13.62 -4.29
C GLY A 61 5.23 12.18 -3.96
N GLU A 62 5.74 11.16 -4.65
CA GLU A 62 5.41 9.76 -4.37
C GLU A 62 6.07 9.30 -3.07
N ILE A 63 5.30 8.59 -2.23
CA ILE A 63 5.85 7.89 -1.05
C ILE A 63 6.49 6.59 -1.53
N PHE A 64 7.71 6.32 -1.06
CA PHE A 64 8.44 5.08 -1.29
C PHE A 64 9.14 4.64 -0.01
N VAL A 65 9.67 3.42 0.00
CA VAL A 65 10.50 2.93 1.12
C VAL A 65 11.94 2.71 0.65
N ARG A 66 12.91 2.92 1.53
CA ARG A 66 14.32 2.74 1.22
C ARG A 66 15.12 2.08 2.33
N SER A 67 16.18 1.39 1.94
CA SER A 67 17.21 0.80 2.81
C SER A 67 18.56 0.90 2.09
N GLY A 68 19.45 1.78 2.55
CA GLY A 68 20.67 2.11 1.83
C GLY A 68 20.37 2.65 0.42
N ASP A 69 20.91 1.99 -0.60
CA ASP A 69 20.69 2.32 -2.01
C ASP A 69 19.44 1.67 -2.62
N GLU A 70 18.79 0.75 -1.89
CA GLU A 70 17.54 0.14 -2.34
C GLU A 70 16.38 1.10 -2.13
N GLN A 71 15.59 1.32 -3.19
CA GLN A 71 14.40 2.17 -3.17
C GLN A 71 13.23 1.40 -3.80
N VAL A 72 12.10 1.33 -3.12
CA VAL A 72 10.97 0.48 -3.53
C VAL A 72 9.68 1.29 -3.47
N CYS A 73 8.95 1.38 -4.59
CA CYS A 73 7.64 2.02 -4.62
C CYS A 73 6.63 1.27 -3.73
N LEU A 74 5.59 1.94 -3.25
CA LEU A 74 4.65 1.33 -2.30
C LEU A 74 3.95 0.08 -2.84
N ASN A 75 3.69 -0.01 -4.15
CA ASN A 75 3.09 -1.20 -4.76
C ASN A 75 3.99 -2.43 -4.61
N CYS A 76 5.28 -2.29 -4.95
CA CYS A 76 6.26 -3.37 -4.78
C CYS A 76 6.53 -3.65 -3.30
N ALA A 77 6.52 -2.62 -2.47
CA ALA A 77 6.79 -2.75 -1.05
C ALA A 77 5.66 -3.52 -0.32
N LEU A 78 4.40 -3.27 -0.68
CA LEU A 78 3.25 -4.07 -0.24
C LEU A 78 3.34 -5.52 -0.74
N ARG A 79 3.61 -5.72 -2.04
CA ARG A 79 3.75 -7.07 -2.63
C ARG A 79 4.85 -7.90 -1.96
N ARG A 80 5.95 -7.26 -1.56
CA ARG A 80 7.10 -7.90 -0.89
C ARG A 80 6.96 -7.99 0.62
N GLY A 81 5.91 -7.43 1.22
CA GLY A 81 5.71 -7.42 2.67
C GLY A 81 6.67 -6.50 3.43
N LEU A 82 7.27 -5.50 2.77
CA LEU A 82 8.05 -4.44 3.43
C LEU A 82 7.13 -3.43 4.13
N VAL A 83 5.90 -3.31 3.64
CA VAL A 83 4.84 -2.48 4.20
C VAL A 83 3.58 -3.31 4.30
N THR A 84 2.73 -3.02 5.28
CA THR A 84 1.45 -3.69 5.51
C THR A 84 0.36 -2.69 5.87
N THR A 85 -0.90 -3.04 5.59
CA THR A 85 -2.10 -2.34 6.08
C THR A 85 -2.60 -2.92 7.42
N ASP A 86 -2.08 -4.07 7.85
CA ASP A 86 -2.44 -4.68 9.13
C ASP A 86 -1.91 -3.83 10.30
N ARG A 87 -2.82 -3.21 11.05
CA ARG A 87 -2.50 -2.43 12.25
C ARG A 87 -1.85 -3.26 13.35
N LEU A 88 -2.14 -4.55 13.43
CA LEU A 88 -1.69 -5.44 14.49
C LEU A 88 -0.45 -6.25 14.11
N PHE A 89 0.19 -5.95 12.97
CA PHE A 89 1.38 -6.67 12.50
C PHE A 89 2.50 -6.75 13.56
N TRP A 90 2.61 -5.73 14.42
CA TRP A 90 3.60 -5.67 15.50
C TRP A 90 3.37 -6.73 16.59
N GLN A 91 2.13 -7.19 16.80
CA GLN A 91 1.82 -8.27 17.75
C GLN A 91 2.19 -9.64 17.18
N HIS A 92 2.12 -9.77 15.86
CA HIS A 92 2.32 -11.03 15.13
C HIS A 92 3.74 -11.16 14.55
N ARG A 93 4.64 -10.20 14.80
CA ARG A 93 6.01 -10.25 14.28
C ARG A 93 6.69 -11.51 14.83
N PRO A 94 7.16 -12.43 13.97
CA PRO A 94 7.97 -13.56 14.42
C PRO A 94 9.17 -13.00 15.18
N LYS A 95 9.33 -13.38 16.45
CA LYS A 95 10.54 -13.01 17.20
C LYS A 95 11.72 -13.63 16.46
N THR A 96 12.56 -12.80 15.83
CA THR A 96 13.84 -13.26 15.31
C THR A 96 14.59 -13.91 16.48
N PRO A 97 14.95 -15.20 16.40
CA PRO A 97 15.71 -15.82 17.48
C PRO A 97 17.00 -15.04 17.64
N SER A 98 17.26 -14.55 18.86
CA SER A 98 18.52 -13.89 19.20
C SER A 98 19.68 -14.76 18.73
N PRO A 99 20.72 -14.20 18.09
CA PRO A 99 21.94 -14.96 17.85
C PRO A 99 22.44 -15.46 19.20
N ARG A 100 22.65 -16.78 19.30
CA ARG A 100 23.28 -17.38 20.49
C ARG A 100 24.74 -16.94 20.46
N VAL A 101 25.14 -16.19 21.49
CA VAL A 101 26.54 -15.84 21.78
C VAL A 101 27.31 -17.10 22.17
#